data_AF-A0A069RK93-F1
#
_entry.id   AF-A0A069RK93-F1
#
_cell.length_a   1.000
_cell.length_b   1.000
_cell.length_c   1.000
_cell.angle_alpha   90.00
_cell.angle_beta   90.00
_cell.angle_gamma   90.00
#
_symmetry.space_group_name_H-M   'P 1'
#
loop_
_entity.id
_entity.type
_entity.pdbx_description
1 polymer ?
#
loop_
_entity_poly.entity_id
_entity_poly.type
_entity_poly.pdbx_seq_one_letter_code
_entity_poly.pdbx_strand_id
1 'polypeptide(L)'
;MKKICLKAVAVLAVLIFTGTMVLTGSLNSESSKNASALEKSIKEKCSDYVSISLSELTPFEWEKVYFFPPYMPKAQMYEIMGFKSGRVSETFSEGMMNIVFSYGDKVVCAISGYNDTFGMSSTKIEHSRGENPTFIVSRMGREEGQGGRIYLQWYGGGDSVKTAKEGISPEMAGVWKCEDILEKGDYITEKYGEIVVSKDGIAAGYVASMEYRGGTDIHNLKSSQLAACKGLLSGKTAKFRLESGLDKAMHDGFELEFENGVFSGSIEITGELEELSGYYEFQKR
;
A
#
# COMPACT_ATOMS: atom_id res chain seq x y z
N MET A 1 33.69 4.86 -52.47
CA MET A 1 33.46 3.94 -51.33
C MET A 1 33.96 4.48 -49.99
N LYS A 2 35.25 4.81 -49.80
CA LYS A 2 35.79 5.33 -48.51
C LYS A 2 35.01 6.50 -47.88
N LYS A 3 34.58 7.49 -48.67
CA LYS A 3 33.82 8.67 -48.17
C LYS A 3 32.40 8.34 -47.70
N ILE A 4 31.76 7.31 -48.26
CA ILE A 4 30.41 6.87 -47.88
C ILE A 4 30.47 6.04 -46.60
N CYS A 5 31.45 5.13 -46.48
CA CYS A 5 31.71 4.41 -45.22
C CYS A 5 32.06 5.36 -44.06
N LEU A 6 32.86 6.40 -44.30
CA LEU A 6 33.23 7.36 -43.25
C LEU A 6 32.03 8.17 -42.73
N LYS A 7 31.11 8.57 -43.63
CA LYS A 7 29.86 9.25 -43.24
C LYS A 7 28.92 8.34 -42.46
N ALA A 8 28.80 7.07 -42.86
CA ALA A 8 27.96 6.10 -42.16
C ALA A 8 28.48 5.81 -40.74
N VAL A 9 29.80 5.66 -40.57
CA VAL A 9 30.43 5.47 -39.26
C VAL A 9 30.23 6.70 -38.36
N ALA A 10 30.35 7.91 -38.90
CA ALA A 10 30.11 9.15 -38.14
C ALA A 10 28.65 9.26 -37.65
N VAL A 11 27.68 8.92 -38.48
CA VAL A 11 26.25 8.92 -38.10
C VAL A 11 25.99 7.88 -37.01
N LEU A 12 26.55 6.68 -37.13
CA LEU A 12 26.39 5.63 -36.13
C LEU A 12 27.00 6.04 -34.77
N ALA A 13 28.17 6.67 -34.78
CA ALA A 13 28.81 7.18 -33.57
C ALA A 13 27.98 8.28 -32.88
N VAL A 14 27.35 9.17 -33.65
CA VAL A 14 26.44 10.21 -33.10
C VAL A 14 25.18 9.59 -32.52
N LEU A 15 24.58 8.58 -33.17
CA LEU A 15 23.41 7.87 -32.63
C LEU A 15 23.74 7.10 -31.35
N ILE A 16 24.90 6.44 -31.29
CA ILE A 16 25.37 5.76 -30.07
C ILE A 16 25.63 6.79 -28.97
N PHE A 17 26.29 7.90 -29.27
CA PHE A 17 26.62 8.94 -28.28
C PHE A 17 25.37 9.67 -27.75
N THR A 18 24.41 9.99 -28.62
CA THR A 18 23.14 10.58 -28.21
C THR A 18 22.29 9.59 -27.40
N GLY A 19 22.26 8.33 -27.81
CA GLY A 19 21.61 7.25 -27.06
C GLY A 19 22.21 7.08 -25.66
N THR A 20 23.54 6.99 -25.54
CA THR A 20 24.21 6.84 -24.24
C THR A 20 24.07 8.10 -23.36
N MET A 21 24.08 9.31 -23.93
CA MET A 21 23.87 10.56 -23.19
C MET A 21 22.44 10.69 -22.65
N VAL A 22 21.42 10.27 -23.41
CA VAL A 22 20.02 10.23 -22.96
C VAL A 22 19.81 9.17 -21.87
N LEU A 23 20.40 7.98 -22.03
CA LEU A 23 20.34 6.89 -21.04
C LEU A 23 21.04 7.28 -19.72
N THR A 24 22.25 7.85 -19.79
CA THR A 24 23.00 8.28 -18.59
C THR A 24 22.36 9.49 -17.90
N GLY A 25 21.77 10.42 -18.65
CA GLY A 25 21.03 11.55 -18.08
C GLY A 25 19.73 11.15 -17.38
N SER A 26 19.04 10.12 -17.88
CA SER A 26 17.83 9.58 -17.26
C SER A 26 18.14 8.86 -15.93
N LEU A 27 19.17 8.02 -15.91
CA LEU A 27 19.64 7.29 -14.72
C LEU A 27 20.26 8.20 -13.65
N ASN A 28 20.86 9.34 -14.04
CA ASN A 28 21.43 10.32 -13.10
C ASN A 28 20.45 11.42 -12.69
N SER A 29 19.17 11.31 -13.02
CA SER A 29 18.18 12.30 -12.62
C SER A 29 18.03 12.33 -11.09
N GLU A 30 17.80 13.53 -10.54
CA GLU A 30 17.53 13.75 -9.12
C GLU A 30 16.42 12.83 -8.59
N SER A 31 15.37 12.62 -9.39
CA SER A 31 14.28 11.67 -9.10
C SER A 31 14.75 10.23 -8.92
N SER A 32 15.68 9.76 -9.76
CA SER A 32 16.22 8.40 -9.63
C SER A 32 17.07 8.25 -8.37
N LYS A 33 17.88 9.27 -8.05
CA LYS A 33 18.68 9.28 -6.81
C LYS A 33 17.80 9.26 -5.57
N ASN A 34 16.73 10.06 -5.57
CA ASN A 34 15.76 10.10 -4.48
C ASN A 34 14.99 8.79 -4.32
N ALA A 35 14.60 8.15 -5.43
CA ALA A 35 13.96 6.82 -5.39
C ALA A 35 14.89 5.77 -4.76
N SER A 36 16.17 5.72 -5.16
CA SER A 36 17.16 4.83 -4.55
C SER A 36 17.41 5.15 -3.07
N ALA A 37 17.42 6.43 -2.70
CA ALA A 37 17.61 6.86 -1.31
C ALA A 37 16.41 6.51 -0.42
N LEU A 38 15.18 6.63 -0.94
CA LEU A 38 13.97 6.15 -0.27
C LEU A 38 14.01 4.64 -0.07
N GLU A 39 14.33 3.86 -1.10
CA GLU A 39 14.44 2.41 -0.99
C GLU A 39 15.48 2.00 0.07
N LYS A 40 16.65 2.66 0.09
CA LYS A 40 17.68 2.43 1.10
C LYS A 40 17.16 2.76 2.51
N SER A 41 16.52 3.91 2.69
CA SER A 41 15.95 4.33 3.97
C SER A 41 14.88 3.35 4.47
N ILE A 42 14.02 2.83 3.57
CA ILE A 42 13.06 1.77 3.88
C ILE A 42 13.79 0.51 4.36
N LYS A 43 14.81 0.02 3.62
CA LYS A 43 15.58 -1.17 4.05
C LYS A 43 16.23 -1.01 5.43
N GLU A 44 16.74 0.17 5.74
CA GLU A 44 17.48 0.46 6.97
C GLU A 44 16.57 0.70 8.18
N LYS A 45 15.43 1.38 7.98
CA LYS A 45 14.56 1.83 9.09
C LYS A 45 13.35 0.93 9.33
N CYS A 46 12.88 0.21 8.31
CA CYS A 46 11.69 -0.65 8.42
C CYS A 46 12.05 -2.02 9.01
N SER A 47 12.01 -2.09 10.34
CA SER A 47 11.94 -3.35 11.08
C SER A 47 10.50 -3.89 11.15
N ASP A 48 10.31 -5.13 11.58
CA ASP A 48 8.98 -5.75 11.52
C ASP A 48 8.00 -5.13 12.52
N TYR A 49 6.78 -4.88 12.03
CA TYR A 49 5.62 -4.50 12.83
C TYR A 49 5.85 -3.21 13.60
N VAL A 50 6.49 -2.22 12.99
CA VAL A 50 6.61 -0.86 13.56
C VAL A 50 5.74 0.11 12.78
N SER A 51 5.34 1.20 13.42
CA SER A 51 4.85 2.37 12.70
C SER A 51 6.01 3.30 12.34
N ILE A 52 5.92 3.97 11.18
CA ILE A 52 6.92 4.94 10.74
C ILE A 52 6.28 6.03 9.89
N SER A 53 6.68 7.29 10.09
CA SER A 53 6.20 8.38 9.24
C SER A 53 6.94 8.42 7.90
N LEU A 54 6.26 8.92 6.86
CA LEU A 54 6.88 9.09 5.55
C LEU A 54 8.02 10.10 5.58
N SER A 55 7.91 11.12 6.43
CA SER A 55 8.98 12.11 6.65
C SER A 55 10.25 11.48 7.19
N GLU A 56 10.15 10.46 8.05
CA GLU A 56 11.30 9.70 8.52
C GLU A 56 11.91 8.83 7.43
N LEU A 57 11.12 8.39 6.44
CA LEU A 57 11.57 7.55 5.35
C LEU A 57 12.19 8.31 4.19
N THR A 58 11.78 9.56 3.94
CA THR A 58 12.22 10.34 2.78
C THR A 58 13.44 11.21 3.11
N PRO A 59 14.66 10.89 2.63
CA PRO A 59 15.86 11.69 2.87
C PRO A 59 15.98 12.89 1.91
N PHE A 60 14.86 13.38 1.39
CA PHE A 60 14.78 14.48 0.42
C PHE A 60 13.54 15.32 0.69
N GLU A 61 13.57 16.56 0.20
CA GLU A 61 12.47 17.50 0.36
C GLU A 61 11.32 17.19 -0.59
N TRP A 62 10.10 17.21 -0.06
CA TRP A 62 8.85 17.09 -0.80
C TRP A 62 7.76 17.88 -0.08
N GLU A 63 6.67 18.18 -0.79
CA GLU A 63 5.49 18.87 -0.27
C GLU A 63 4.25 18.00 -0.38
N LYS A 64 4.10 17.30 -1.52
CA LYS A 64 2.99 16.36 -1.74
C LYS A 64 3.49 15.03 -2.26
N VAL A 65 2.82 13.95 -1.86
CA VAL A 65 2.97 12.62 -2.41
C VAL A 65 1.64 12.12 -2.94
N TYR A 66 1.67 11.48 -4.09
CA TYR A 66 0.50 10.90 -4.75
C TYR A 66 0.65 9.38 -4.86
N PHE A 67 -0.42 8.66 -4.55
CA PHE A 67 -0.57 7.21 -4.68
C PHE A 67 -1.64 6.94 -5.74
N PHE A 68 -1.22 6.72 -6.98
CA PHE A 68 -2.14 6.46 -8.07
C PHE A 68 -2.46 4.96 -8.17
N PRO A 69 -3.75 4.58 -8.28
CA PRO A 69 -4.11 3.20 -8.51
C PRO A 69 -3.63 2.72 -9.89
N PRO A 70 -3.51 1.40 -10.10
CA PRO A 70 -3.28 0.83 -11.42
C PRO A 70 -4.26 1.36 -12.48
N TYR A 71 -3.80 1.42 -13.73
CA TYR A 71 -4.58 1.81 -14.91
C TYR A 71 -5.12 3.25 -14.93
N MET A 72 -4.81 4.07 -13.92
CA MET A 72 -5.18 5.49 -13.96
C MET A 72 -4.52 6.17 -15.17
N PRO A 73 -5.28 6.87 -16.04
CA PRO A 73 -4.69 7.57 -17.18
C PRO A 73 -3.80 8.73 -16.76
N LYS A 74 -2.72 8.96 -17.49
CA LYS A 74 -1.75 10.03 -17.21
C LYS A 74 -2.38 11.42 -17.20
N ALA A 75 -3.36 11.65 -18.08
CA ALA A 75 -4.07 12.91 -18.15
C ALA A 75 -4.80 13.22 -16.83
N GLN A 76 -5.43 12.21 -16.22
CA GLN A 76 -6.10 12.33 -14.93
C GLN A 76 -5.10 12.54 -13.80
N MET A 77 -3.95 11.85 -13.82
CA MET A 77 -2.88 12.11 -12.84
C MET A 77 -2.41 13.57 -12.88
N TYR A 78 -2.22 14.14 -14.07
CA TYR A 78 -1.82 15.54 -14.22
C TYR A 78 -2.87 16.53 -13.73
N GLU A 79 -4.15 16.21 -13.90
CA GLU A 79 -5.26 17.00 -13.37
C GLU A 79 -5.22 17.02 -11.83
N ILE A 80 -5.06 15.85 -11.22
CA ILE A 80 -4.93 15.70 -9.76
C ILE A 80 -3.69 16.45 -9.24
N MET A 81 -2.56 16.31 -9.92
CA MET A 81 -1.31 16.96 -9.52
C MET A 81 -1.33 18.49 -9.72
N GLY A 82 -2.14 18.98 -10.66
CA GLY A 82 -2.16 20.39 -11.08
C GLY A 82 -1.03 20.79 -12.04
N PHE A 83 -0.15 19.86 -12.43
CA PHE A 83 0.95 20.13 -13.36
C PHE A 83 1.36 18.89 -14.16
N LYS A 84 2.06 19.11 -15.29
CA LYS A 84 2.53 18.05 -16.18
C LYS A 84 4.00 17.73 -15.91
N SER A 85 4.34 16.45 -15.94
CA SER A 85 5.73 16.00 -15.80
C SER A 85 6.00 14.74 -16.60
N GLY A 86 7.09 14.75 -17.38
CA GLY A 86 7.56 13.57 -18.12
C GLY A 86 7.99 12.40 -17.25
N ARG A 87 8.13 12.59 -15.93
CA ARG A 87 8.52 11.55 -14.96
C ARG A 87 7.36 10.74 -14.40
N VAL A 88 6.12 11.13 -14.70
CA VAL A 88 4.93 10.36 -14.35
C VAL A 88 4.74 9.27 -15.41
N SER A 89 4.32 8.08 -14.99
CA SER A 89 4.08 6.94 -15.86
C SER A 89 2.74 6.31 -15.52
N GLU A 90 2.07 5.74 -16.52
CA GLU A 90 0.92 4.87 -16.29
C GLU A 90 1.41 3.50 -15.84
N THR A 91 0.60 2.81 -15.05
CA THR A 91 0.79 1.42 -14.68
C THR A 91 -0.34 0.60 -15.29
N PHE A 92 -0.03 -0.62 -15.72
CA PHE A 92 -0.89 -1.41 -16.60
C PHE A 92 -1.11 -2.83 -16.05
N SER A 93 -0.79 -3.04 -14.77
CA SER A 93 -0.96 -4.33 -14.12
C SER A 93 -1.25 -4.13 -12.64
N GLU A 94 -2.04 -5.05 -12.08
CA GLU A 94 -2.27 -5.14 -10.65
C GLU A 94 -0.95 -5.37 -9.89
N GLY A 95 -0.87 -4.81 -8.69
CA GLY A 95 0.33 -4.89 -7.84
C GLY A 95 1.51 -4.00 -8.27
N MET A 96 1.40 -3.26 -9.37
CA MET A 96 2.36 -2.20 -9.71
C MET A 96 2.11 -0.97 -8.82
N MET A 97 3.16 -0.46 -8.20
CA MET A 97 3.08 0.82 -7.49
C MET A 97 3.13 1.99 -8.47
N ASN A 98 2.46 3.08 -8.13
CA ASN A 98 2.63 4.36 -8.82
C ASN A 98 2.62 5.50 -7.78
N ILE A 99 3.81 5.85 -7.32
CA ILE A 99 4.02 6.81 -6.24
C ILE A 99 4.82 7.98 -6.76
N VAL A 100 4.30 9.19 -6.62
CA VAL A 100 4.92 10.42 -7.14
C VAL A 100 5.07 11.43 -6.01
N PHE A 101 6.30 11.83 -5.71
CA PHE A 101 6.60 12.93 -4.79
C PHE A 101 6.87 14.20 -5.60
N SER A 102 6.37 15.32 -5.08
CA SER A 102 6.52 16.63 -5.70
C SER A 102 6.94 17.69 -4.68
N TYR A 103 7.62 18.73 -5.18
CA TYR A 103 7.94 19.96 -4.48
C TYR A 103 7.61 21.12 -5.43
N GLY A 104 6.56 21.89 -5.12
CA GLY A 104 5.85 22.71 -6.11
C GLY A 104 5.47 21.90 -7.35
N ASP A 105 5.64 22.50 -8.53
CA ASP A 105 5.29 21.87 -9.83
C ASP A 105 6.39 20.94 -10.38
N LYS A 106 7.26 20.41 -9.52
CA LYS A 106 8.38 19.53 -9.90
C LYS A 106 8.23 18.16 -9.26
N VAL A 107 8.28 17.11 -10.07
CA VAL A 107 8.46 15.73 -9.58
C VAL A 107 9.90 15.56 -9.08
N VAL A 108 10.03 15.24 -7.79
CA VAL A 108 11.32 15.04 -7.09
C VAL A 108 11.64 13.57 -6.81
N CYS A 109 10.64 12.68 -6.83
CA CYS A 109 10.82 11.23 -6.79
C CYS A 109 9.61 10.56 -7.44
N ALA A 110 9.83 9.52 -8.23
CA ALA A 110 8.76 8.74 -8.85
C ALA A 110 9.13 7.27 -8.79
N ILE A 111 8.20 6.44 -8.31
CA ILE A 111 8.33 4.99 -8.24
C ILE A 111 7.14 4.41 -9.02
N SER A 112 7.44 3.75 -10.13
CA SER A 112 6.41 3.14 -10.98
C SER A 112 6.79 1.70 -11.31
N GLY A 113 5.86 0.76 -11.09
CA GLY A 113 6.03 -0.65 -11.41
C GLY A 113 6.20 -1.55 -10.20
N TYR A 114 6.72 -2.75 -10.46
CA TYR A 114 7.04 -3.73 -9.43
C TYR A 114 8.34 -3.34 -8.72
N ASN A 115 8.39 -3.56 -7.41
CA ASN A 115 9.60 -3.36 -6.63
C ASN A 115 9.78 -4.56 -5.70
N ASP A 116 10.88 -5.28 -5.87
CA ASP A 116 11.12 -6.52 -5.12
C ASP A 116 11.50 -6.26 -3.66
N THR A 117 11.96 -5.05 -3.35
CA THR A 117 12.32 -4.66 -1.98
C THR A 117 11.09 -4.35 -1.15
N PHE A 118 10.19 -3.51 -1.66
CA PHE A 118 9.06 -3.02 -0.88
C PHE A 118 7.78 -2.78 -1.68
N GLY A 119 6.66 -2.81 -0.98
CA GLY A 119 5.37 -2.28 -1.43
C GLY A 119 4.94 -1.16 -0.49
N MET A 120 4.33 -0.11 -1.02
CA MET A 120 3.75 0.96 -0.21
C MET A 120 2.40 1.37 -0.80
N SER A 121 1.38 1.44 0.03
CA SER A 121 0.01 1.72 -0.39
C SER A 121 -0.69 2.70 0.55
N SER A 122 -1.59 3.49 -0.03
CA SER A 122 -2.49 4.38 0.70
C SER A 122 -3.88 4.30 0.10
N THR A 123 -4.91 4.38 0.95
CA THR A 123 -6.31 4.53 0.51
C THR A 123 -6.62 5.97 0.12
N LYS A 124 -5.77 6.95 0.46
CA LYS A 124 -5.87 8.34 0.00
C LYS A 124 -4.90 8.59 -1.15
N ILE A 125 -5.41 9.18 -2.24
CA ILE A 125 -4.61 9.49 -3.43
C ILE A 125 -3.51 10.52 -3.15
N GLU A 126 -3.76 11.55 -2.34
CA GLU A 126 -2.81 12.64 -2.08
C GLU A 126 -2.54 12.82 -0.59
N HIS A 127 -1.27 12.98 -0.21
CA HIS A 127 -0.89 13.46 1.11
C HIS A 127 0.01 14.69 1.01
N SER A 128 -0.21 15.64 1.90
CA SER A 128 0.72 16.76 2.11
C SER A 128 1.73 16.41 3.20
N ARG A 129 2.96 16.92 3.11
CA ARG A 129 4.01 16.66 4.12
C ARG A 129 3.62 17.10 5.52
N GLY A 130 2.89 18.21 5.64
CA GLY A 130 2.34 18.68 6.92
C GLY A 130 1.35 17.71 7.57
N GLU A 131 0.73 16.80 6.80
CA GLU A 131 -0.09 15.72 7.36
C GLU A 131 0.74 14.64 8.04
N ASN A 132 2.06 14.61 7.80
CA ASN A 132 3.01 13.60 8.29
C ASN A 132 2.45 12.17 8.23
N PRO A 133 2.18 11.64 7.02
CA PRO A 133 1.49 10.36 6.87
C PRO A 133 2.32 9.22 7.47
N THR A 134 1.68 8.38 8.27
CA THR A 134 2.27 7.26 9.01
C THR A 134 1.80 5.94 8.44
N PHE A 135 2.74 5.01 8.32
CA PHE A 135 2.56 3.69 7.76
C PHE A 135 2.88 2.63 8.80
N ILE A 136 2.14 1.52 8.77
CA ILE A 136 2.49 0.29 9.49
C ILE A 136 3.37 -0.55 8.57
N VAL A 137 4.48 -1.03 9.12
CA VAL A 137 5.45 -1.87 8.44
C VAL A 137 5.17 -3.34 8.73
N SER A 138 4.98 -4.15 7.70
CA SER A 138 4.98 -5.61 7.78
C SER A 138 6.01 -6.21 6.82
N ARG A 139 6.28 -7.53 6.95
CA ARG A 139 7.05 -8.29 5.97
C ARG A 139 6.23 -9.44 5.42
N MET A 140 6.05 -9.44 4.11
CA MET A 140 5.33 -10.48 3.37
C MET A 140 6.32 -11.50 2.80
N GLY A 141 5.98 -12.79 2.85
CA GLY A 141 6.76 -13.87 2.23
C GLY A 141 7.70 -14.64 3.17
N ARG A 142 7.41 -14.76 4.47
CA ARG A 142 8.18 -15.63 5.37
C ARG A 142 7.85 -17.11 5.15
N GLU A 143 8.66 -17.78 4.34
CA GLU A 143 9.31 -19.00 4.81
C GLU A 143 10.62 -18.59 5.51
N GLU A 144 11.01 -19.29 6.59
CA GLU A 144 12.24 -18.97 7.34
C GLU A 144 13.48 -18.93 6.42
N GLY A 145 14.25 -17.84 6.47
CA GLY A 145 15.57 -17.74 5.86
C GLY A 145 15.67 -16.98 4.53
N GLN A 146 14.57 -16.59 3.90
CA GLN A 146 14.58 -15.71 2.71
C GLN A 146 13.91 -14.37 3.06
N GLY A 147 14.70 -13.30 3.12
CA GLY A 147 14.23 -11.98 3.57
C GLY A 147 12.99 -11.50 2.80
N GLY A 148 11.85 -11.46 3.47
CA GLY A 148 10.57 -11.06 2.87
C GLY A 148 10.51 -9.59 2.44
N ARG A 149 9.63 -9.30 1.48
CA ARG A 149 9.35 -7.96 0.95
C ARG A 149 8.75 -7.08 2.05
N ILE A 150 9.26 -5.85 2.18
CA ILE A 150 8.74 -4.88 3.17
C ILE A 150 7.43 -4.31 2.63
N TYR A 151 6.36 -4.36 3.41
CA TYR A 151 5.10 -3.74 3.03
C TYR A 151 4.76 -2.61 3.99
N LEU A 152 4.47 -1.43 3.43
CA LEU A 152 4.10 -0.23 4.16
C LEU A 152 2.63 0.10 3.85
N GLN A 153 1.77 -0.09 4.83
CA GLN A 153 0.34 0.20 4.70
C GLN A 153 0.02 1.51 5.42
N TRP A 154 -0.58 2.46 4.71
CA TRP A 154 -0.99 3.73 5.32
C TRP A 154 -2.00 3.51 6.45
N TYR A 155 -1.78 4.20 7.57
CA TYR A 155 -2.70 4.22 8.70
C TYR A 155 -3.33 5.61 8.91
N GLY A 156 -2.51 6.66 8.99
CA GLY A 156 -3.00 8.00 9.36
C GLY A 156 -1.93 9.06 9.18
N GLY A 157 -2.01 10.17 9.93
CA GLY A 157 -0.95 11.18 9.93
C GLY A 157 -1.10 12.23 11.02
N GLY A 158 0.00 12.90 11.37
CA GLY A 158 0.04 14.01 12.32
C GLY A 158 -0.34 13.60 13.75
N ASP A 159 -0.84 14.56 14.53
CA ASP A 159 -1.21 14.36 15.95
C ASP A 159 -2.36 13.36 16.17
N SER A 160 -3.03 12.92 15.10
CA SER A 160 -4.11 11.92 15.16
C SER A 160 -3.61 10.49 15.31
N VAL A 161 -2.31 10.23 15.08
CA VAL A 161 -1.73 8.89 15.28
C VAL A 161 -1.48 8.68 16.78
N LYS A 162 -2.51 8.22 17.48
CA LYS A 162 -2.41 7.81 18.88
C LYS A 162 -1.80 6.41 18.92
N THR A 163 -0.76 6.23 19.73
CA THR A 163 -0.17 4.91 19.98
C THR A 163 -0.66 4.41 21.32
N ALA A 164 -0.88 3.11 21.41
CA ALA A 164 -1.20 2.46 22.67
C ALA A 164 0.10 1.95 23.27
N LYS A 165 0.92 2.88 23.78
CA LYS A 165 2.26 2.56 24.30
C LYS A 165 2.26 1.66 25.53
N GLU A 166 1.09 1.38 26.13
CA GLU A 166 0.95 0.65 27.39
C GLU A 166 0.00 -0.54 27.25
N GLY A 167 0.40 -1.69 27.81
CA GLY A 167 -0.46 -2.87 27.94
C GLY A 167 -0.51 -3.80 26.72
N ILE A 168 0.35 -3.60 25.72
CA ILE A 168 0.39 -4.44 24.51
C ILE A 168 1.42 -5.54 24.67
N SER A 169 0.95 -6.76 24.47
CA SER A 169 1.82 -7.92 24.52
C SER A 169 2.58 -8.10 23.20
N PRO A 170 3.89 -8.38 23.21
CA PRO A 170 4.67 -8.56 21.98
C PRO A 170 4.13 -9.62 21.02
N GLU A 171 3.42 -10.64 21.51
CA GLU A 171 2.80 -11.66 20.67
C GLU A 171 1.65 -11.12 19.80
N MET A 172 1.05 -9.98 20.15
CA MET A 172 -0.02 -9.35 19.37
C MET A 172 0.51 -8.71 18.08
N ALA A 173 1.79 -8.32 18.05
CA ALA A 173 2.39 -7.74 16.85
C ALA A 173 2.58 -8.81 15.78
N GLY A 174 2.09 -8.55 14.57
CA GLY A 174 2.09 -9.53 13.49
C GLY A 174 1.14 -9.22 12.35
N VAL A 175 1.18 -10.09 11.33
CA VAL A 175 0.11 -10.20 10.33
C VAL A 175 -0.84 -11.29 10.81
N TRP A 176 -2.14 -10.99 10.77
CA TRP A 176 -3.20 -11.87 11.18
C TRP A 176 -4.21 -12.02 10.05
N LYS A 177 -4.65 -13.24 9.79
CA LYS A 177 -5.54 -13.56 8.68
C LYS A 177 -6.74 -14.35 9.13
N CYS A 178 -7.87 -14.10 8.50
CA CYS A 178 -9.04 -14.94 8.60
C CYS A 178 -9.51 -15.33 7.20
N GLU A 179 -9.91 -16.57 7.04
CA GLU A 179 -10.52 -17.12 5.84
C GLU A 179 -11.65 -18.02 6.31
N ASP A 180 -12.87 -17.73 5.87
CA ASP A 180 -14.06 -18.52 6.21
C ASP A 180 -14.92 -18.72 4.96
N ILE A 181 -15.52 -19.90 4.82
CA ILE A 181 -16.34 -20.26 3.67
C ILE A 181 -17.69 -20.77 4.20
N LEU A 182 -18.75 -20.07 3.80
CA LEU A 182 -20.12 -20.36 4.21
C LEU A 182 -20.92 -20.84 3.00
N GLU A 183 -21.48 -22.04 3.09
CA GLU A 183 -22.34 -22.60 2.04
C GLU A 183 -23.81 -22.53 2.47
N LYS A 184 -24.67 -21.94 1.64
CA LYS A 184 -26.12 -21.82 1.89
C LYS A 184 -26.91 -22.05 0.60
N GLY A 185 -27.40 -23.27 0.42
CA GLY A 185 -28.09 -23.66 -0.81
C GLY A 185 -27.13 -23.64 -1.99
N ASP A 186 -27.47 -22.88 -3.04
CA ASP A 186 -26.61 -22.72 -4.23
C ASP A 186 -25.58 -21.59 -4.08
N TYR A 187 -25.50 -20.94 -2.90
CA TYR A 187 -24.60 -19.82 -2.67
C TYR A 187 -23.41 -20.22 -1.81
N ILE A 188 -22.25 -19.69 -2.17
CA ILE A 188 -21.00 -19.79 -1.41
C ILE A 188 -20.58 -18.36 -1.06
N THR A 189 -20.36 -18.09 0.21
CA THR A 189 -19.81 -16.81 0.68
C THR A 189 -18.41 -17.05 1.22
N GLU A 190 -17.42 -16.43 0.61
CA GLU A 190 -16.05 -16.41 1.09
C GLU A 190 -15.84 -15.11 1.87
N LYS A 191 -15.43 -15.23 3.13
CA LYS A 191 -15.00 -14.11 3.96
C LYS A 191 -13.51 -14.16 4.15
N TYR A 192 -12.88 -13.02 3.93
CA TYR A 192 -11.45 -12.86 4.07
C TYR A 192 -11.16 -11.65 4.93
N GLY A 193 -10.05 -11.68 5.67
CA GLY A 193 -9.51 -10.50 6.30
C GLY A 193 -8.02 -10.64 6.54
N GLU A 194 -7.32 -9.51 6.50
CA GLU A 194 -5.94 -9.39 6.92
C GLU A 194 -5.79 -8.13 7.76
N ILE A 195 -5.23 -8.28 8.96
CA ILE A 195 -4.86 -7.15 9.82
C ILE A 195 -3.38 -7.25 10.16
N VAL A 196 -2.69 -6.12 10.13
CA VAL A 196 -1.34 -5.94 10.63
C VAL A 196 -1.42 -5.16 11.93
N VAL A 197 -0.85 -5.72 12.99
CA VAL A 197 -0.74 -5.07 14.29
C VAL A 197 0.73 -4.72 14.53
N SER A 198 0.99 -3.45 14.81
CA SER A 198 2.31 -2.95 15.15
C SER A 198 2.62 -3.13 16.64
N LYS A 199 3.91 -3.07 16.99
CA LYS A 199 4.44 -3.14 18.36
C LYS A 199 4.00 -1.97 19.24
N ASP A 200 3.62 -0.85 18.63
CA ASP A 200 3.08 0.34 19.30
C ASP A 200 1.54 0.39 19.29
N GLY A 201 0.89 -0.70 18.89
CA GLY A 201 -0.56 -0.88 19.04
C GLY A 201 -1.42 -0.25 17.99
N ILE A 202 -0.82 0.08 16.86
CA ILE A 202 -1.55 0.53 15.68
C ILE A 202 -1.94 -0.71 14.90
N ALA A 203 -3.18 -0.78 14.44
CA ALA A 203 -3.65 -1.84 13.57
C ALA A 203 -4.18 -1.26 12.26
N ALA A 204 -3.87 -1.89 11.14
CA ALA A 204 -4.48 -1.58 9.85
C ALA A 204 -4.71 -2.87 9.08
N GLY A 205 -5.68 -2.87 8.20
CA GLY A 205 -6.03 -4.08 7.47
C GLY A 205 -7.21 -3.88 6.56
N TYR A 206 -7.86 -4.99 6.24
CA TYR A 206 -9.11 -5.01 5.53
C TYR A 206 -9.90 -6.27 5.87
N VAL A 207 -11.21 -6.19 5.64
CA VAL A 207 -12.13 -7.33 5.60
C VAL A 207 -12.87 -7.31 4.27
N ALA A 208 -13.16 -8.48 3.74
CA ALA A 208 -13.85 -8.68 2.48
C ALA A 208 -14.87 -9.81 2.59
N SER A 209 -15.89 -9.72 1.75
CA SER A 209 -16.89 -10.77 1.54
C SER A 209 -17.14 -10.89 0.04
N MET A 210 -17.13 -12.12 -0.47
CA MET A 210 -17.46 -12.43 -1.86
C MET A 210 -18.54 -13.50 -1.87
N GLU A 211 -19.69 -13.20 -2.49
CA GLU A 211 -20.78 -14.15 -2.65
C GLU A 211 -20.84 -14.66 -4.09
N TYR A 212 -20.87 -15.97 -4.24
CA TYR A 212 -20.93 -16.65 -5.53
C TYR A 212 -22.18 -17.54 -5.63
N ARG A 213 -22.64 -17.79 -6.86
CA ARG A 213 -23.73 -18.72 -7.15
C ARG A 213 -23.26 -19.94 -7.96
N GLY A 214 -23.40 -21.14 -7.42
CA GLY A 214 -23.09 -22.39 -8.14
C GLY A 214 -21.59 -22.70 -8.29
N GLY A 215 -20.74 -22.08 -7.47
CA GLY A 215 -19.28 -22.29 -7.43
C GLY A 215 -18.50 -20.97 -7.38
N THR A 216 -17.23 -21.00 -6.97
CA THR A 216 -16.38 -19.81 -6.68
C THR A 216 -15.68 -19.20 -7.92
N ASP A 217 -16.22 -19.44 -9.12
CA ASP A 217 -15.72 -18.82 -10.34
C ASP A 217 -16.10 -17.32 -10.38
N ILE A 218 -15.23 -16.47 -10.91
CA ILE A 218 -15.50 -15.02 -11.04
C ILE A 218 -16.76 -14.73 -11.87
N HIS A 219 -17.11 -15.61 -12.83
CA HIS A 219 -18.34 -15.51 -13.61
C HIS A 219 -19.60 -15.79 -12.78
N ASN A 220 -19.45 -16.43 -11.62
CA ASN A 220 -20.51 -16.71 -10.67
C ASN A 220 -20.58 -15.67 -9.54
N LEU A 221 -19.67 -14.68 -9.53
CA LEU A 221 -19.65 -13.62 -8.51
C LEU A 221 -20.95 -12.82 -8.59
N LYS A 222 -21.69 -12.82 -7.49
CA LYS A 222 -22.94 -12.07 -7.31
C LYS A 222 -22.71 -10.73 -6.63
N SER A 223 -21.93 -10.73 -5.55
CA SER A 223 -21.56 -9.52 -4.82
C SER A 223 -20.14 -9.63 -4.28
N SER A 224 -19.50 -8.49 -4.13
CA SER A 224 -18.21 -8.37 -3.47
C SER A 224 -18.17 -7.09 -2.65
N GLN A 225 -17.77 -7.19 -1.40
CA GLN A 225 -17.57 -6.06 -0.50
C GLN A 225 -16.15 -6.10 0.04
N LEU A 226 -15.53 -4.93 0.16
CA LEU A 226 -14.20 -4.73 0.72
C LEU A 226 -14.23 -3.44 1.54
N ALA A 227 -13.75 -3.54 2.78
CA ALA A 227 -13.56 -2.37 3.63
C ALA A 227 -12.15 -2.40 4.22
N ALA A 228 -11.44 -1.29 4.08
CA ALA A 228 -10.21 -1.09 4.83
C ALA A 228 -10.57 -0.85 6.30
N CYS A 229 -9.74 -1.32 7.22
CA CYS A 229 -9.95 -1.10 8.64
C CYS A 229 -8.69 -0.53 9.28
N LYS A 230 -8.90 0.33 10.28
CA LYS A 230 -7.84 0.96 11.06
C LYS A 230 -8.23 0.94 12.52
N GLY A 231 -7.33 0.53 13.37
CA GLY A 231 -7.62 0.38 14.77
C GLY A 231 -6.46 0.68 15.70
N LEU A 232 -6.81 0.73 16.98
CA LEU A 232 -5.89 0.87 18.08
C LEU A 232 -6.12 -0.26 19.07
N LEU A 233 -5.01 -0.84 19.54
CA LEU A 233 -5.04 -1.79 20.64
C LEU A 233 -5.19 -1.05 21.96
N SER A 234 -5.87 -1.68 22.91
CA SER A 234 -5.97 -1.24 24.30
C SER A 234 -6.05 -2.49 25.18
N GLY A 235 -4.93 -2.85 25.81
CA GLY A 235 -4.80 -4.15 26.48
C GLY A 235 -4.93 -5.28 25.47
N LYS A 236 -5.95 -6.13 25.65
CA LYS A 236 -6.27 -7.26 24.75
C LYS A 236 -7.25 -6.92 23.63
N THR A 237 -7.82 -5.72 23.62
CA THR A 237 -8.87 -5.37 22.64
C THR A 237 -8.29 -4.50 21.54
N ALA A 238 -8.53 -4.85 20.28
CA ALA A 238 -8.24 -4.01 19.12
C ALA A 238 -9.55 -3.40 18.62
N LYS A 239 -9.66 -2.07 18.70
CA LYS A 239 -10.84 -1.32 18.25
C LYS A 239 -10.59 -0.75 16.87
N PHE A 240 -11.38 -1.16 15.89
CA PHE A 240 -11.25 -0.77 14.50
C PHE A 240 -12.35 0.19 14.08
N ARG A 241 -12.05 1.02 13.09
CA ARG A 241 -13.02 1.75 12.27
C ARG A 241 -12.90 1.28 10.84
N LEU A 242 -14.03 1.22 10.15
CA LEU A 242 -14.11 0.84 8.74
C LEU A 242 -14.05 2.08 7.86
N GLU A 243 -13.29 1.99 6.78
CA GLU A 243 -13.23 2.94 5.69
C GLU A 243 -13.82 2.26 4.44
N SER A 244 -14.98 2.74 3.99
CA SER A 244 -15.65 2.24 2.78
C SER A 244 -15.39 3.17 1.58
N GLY A 245 -14.95 2.58 0.47
CA GLY A 245 -14.91 3.21 -0.85
C GLY A 245 -14.23 4.59 -0.96
N LEU A 246 -14.61 5.33 -2.00
CA LEU A 246 -14.17 6.70 -2.28
C LEU A 246 -14.93 7.75 -1.43
N ASP A 247 -16.09 7.39 -0.87
CA ASP A 247 -17.00 8.33 -0.20
C ASP A 247 -16.71 8.55 1.30
N LYS A 248 -15.64 7.95 1.85
CA LYS A 248 -15.09 8.25 3.19
C LYS A 248 -16.12 8.21 4.33
N ALA A 249 -17.25 7.55 4.16
CA ALA A 249 -18.21 7.36 5.24
C ALA A 249 -17.55 6.45 6.29
N MET A 250 -17.29 6.99 7.47
CA MET A 250 -16.87 6.18 8.61
C MET A 250 -18.10 5.43 9.10
N HIS A 251 -18.11 4.12 8.88
CA HIS A 251 -19.12 3.24 9.47
C HIS A 251 -18.75 2.91 10.91
N ASP A 252 -19.72 2.39 11.66
CA ASP A 252 -19.49 1.92 13.02
C ASP A 252 -18.28 0.98 13.07
N GLY A 253 -17.50 1.14 14.14
CA GLY A 253 -16.32 0.34 14.37
C GLY A 253 -16.65 -1.07 14.85
N PHE A 254 -15.65 -1.94 14.85
CA PHE A 254 -15.76 -3.26 15.48
C PHE A 254 -14.60 -3.47 16.45
N GLU A 255 -14.78 -4.38 17.39
CA GLU A 255 -13.77 -4.73 18.37
C GLU A 255 -13.39 -6.20 18.21
N LEU A 256 -12.09 -6.48 18.22
CA LEU A 256 -11.56 -7.83 18.30
C LEU A 256 -10.85 -8.01 19.64
N GLU A 257 -11.06 -9.14 20.28
CA GLU A 257 -10.37 -9.52 21.50
C GLU A 257 -9.24 -10.50 21.20
N PHE A 258 -8.10 -10.28 21.85
CA PHE A 258 -6.94 -11.14 21.78
C PHE A 258 -6.93 -12.15 22.93
N GLU A 259 -7.22 -13.40 22.61
CA GLU A 259 -7.15 -14.52 23.55
C GLU A 259 -6.48 -15.73 22.91
N ASN A 260 -5.65 -16.43 23.68
CA ASN A 260 -5.01 -17.69 23.27
C ASN A 260 -4.26 -17.61 21.92
N GLY A 261 -3.70 -16.45 21.58
CA GLY A 261 -2.95 -16.29 20.34
C GLY A 261 -3.83 -16.06 19.10
N VAL A 262 -5.05 -15.57 19.28
CA VAL A 262 -6.05 -15.33 18.23
C VAL A 262 -6.73 -13.98 18.49
N PHE A 263 -6.96 -13.20 17.44
CA PHE A 263 -7.88 -12.05 17.50
C PHE A 263 -9.25 -12.49 17.02
N SER A 264 -10.31 -12.30 17.81
CA SER A 264 -11.65 -12.70 17.39
C SER A 264 -12.74 -11.74 17.86
N GLY A 265 -13.87 -11.71 17.16
CA GLY A 265 -14.99 -10.85 17.53
C GLY A 265 -16.10 -10.82 16.48
N SER A 266 -17.27 -10.35 16.89
CA SER A 266 -18.39 -10.10 15.99
C SER A 266 -18.30 -8.69 15.42
N ILE A 267 -18.41 -8.61 14.10
CA ILE A 267 -18.51 -7.37 13.34
C ILE A 267 -19.98 -7.19 12.97
N GLU A 268 -20.59 -6.09 13.37
CA GLU A 268 -21.96 -5.73 13.02
C GLU A 268 -21.94 -4.43 12.23
N ILE A 269 -22.27 -4.51 10.94
CA ILE A 269 -22.26 -3.38 10.03
C ILE A 269 -23.64 -3.27 9.39
N THR A 270 -24.12 -2.03 9.28
CA THR A 270 -25.40 -1.73 8.64
C THR A 270 -25.19 -1.02 7.31
N GLY A 271 -26.18 -1.12 6.41
CA GLY A 271 -26.16 -0.42 5.12
C GLY A 271 -25.33 -1.15 4.06
N GLU A 272 -24.58 -0.39 3.27
CA GLU A 272 -23.89 -0.92 2.08
C GLU A 272 -22.84 -1.99 2.36
N LEU A 273 -22.38 -2.09 3.62
CA LEU A 273 -21.37 -3.04 4.06
C LEU A 273 -21.94 -4.18 4.93
N GLU A 274 -23.25 -4.40 4.93
CA GLU A 274 -23.91 -5.40 5.79
C GLU A 274 -23.38 -6.83 5.56
N GLU A 275 -22.93 -7.18 4.34
CA GLU A 275 -22.40 -8.52 4.03
C GLU A 275 -21.06 -8.82 4.71
N LEU A 276 -20.36 -7.78 5.20
CA LEU A 276 -19.18 -7.92 6.05
C LEU A 276 -19.53 -8.25 7.51
N SER A 277 -20.80 -8.23 7.91
CA SER A 277 -21.20 -8.57 9.27
C SER A 277 -21.03 -10.07 9.56
N GLY A 278 -20.53 -10.42 10.73
CA GLY A 278 -20.38 -11.79 11.19
C GLY A 278 -19.28 -11.95 12.22
N TYR A 279 -19.01 -13.19 12.63
CA TYR A 279 -17.90 -13.50 13.51
C TYR A 279 -16.62 -13.70 12.70
N TYR A 280 -15.52 -13.12 13.18
CA TYR A 280 -14.21 -13.22 12.57
C TYR A 280 -13.22 -13.81 13.57
N GLU A 281 -12.39 -14.73 13.10
CA GLU A 281 -11.27 -15.31 13.85
C GLU A 281 -9.99 -15.16 13.05
N PHE A 282 -9.10 -14.27 13.50
CA PHE A 282 -7.84 -13.97 12.85
C PHE A 282 -6.70 -14.73 13.53
N GLN A 283 -6.03 -15.57 12.74
CA GLN A 283 -4.89 -16.38 13.16
C GLN A 283 -3.59 -15.76 12.65
N LYS A 284 -2.51 -15.95 13.41
CA LYS A 284 -1.21 -15.36 13.08
C LYS A 284 -0.59 -16.07 11.88
N ARG A 285 0.00 -15.30 10.98
CA ARG A 285 0.79 -15.80 9.83
C ARG A 285 2.28 -15.85 10.13
#